data_AF-A0A1Y2CLB5-F1
#
_entry.id   AF-A0A1Y2CLB5-F1
#
_cell.length_a   1.000
_cell.length_b   1.000
_cell.length_c   1.000
_cell.angle_alpha   90.00
_cell.angle_beta   90.00
_cell.angle_gamma   90.00
#
_symmetry.space_group_name_H-M   'P 1'
#
loop_
_entity.id
_entity.type
_entity.pdbx_description
1 polymer ?
#
loop_
_entity_poly.entity_id
_entity_poly.type
_entity_poly.pdbx_seq_one_letter_code
_entity_poly.pdbx_strand_id
1 'polypeptide(L)'
;MMDQGLGDSDPEWAVWLDIIVDDIQKRVVPGPNRDYFVSDAKWGPDGLKKMLARKEEQDLLTRVKANVLPLIASLKNRPGEFLQGEEPGFVDYVVFGRYAMCRNNNPKLAKEIWEDQGKEIAEWVERLLQRYPSIRQYLRNY
;
A
#
# COMPACT_ATOMS: atom_id res chain seq x y z
N MET A 1 20.76 -8.05 -15.83
CA MET A 1 20.83 -8.35 -14.39
C MET A 1 19.64 -7.63 -13.76
N MET A 2 18.77 -8.35 -13.07
CA MET A 2 17.44 -7.89 -12.67
C MET A 2 17.53 -6.75 -11.66
N ASP A 3 17.36 -5.53 -12.16
CA ASP A 3 17.05 -4.34 -11.38
C ASP A 3 15.54 -4.28 -11.16
N GLN A 4 14.98 -5.34 -10.56
CA GLN A 4 13.53 -5.48 -10.31
C GLN A 4 13.11 -4.72 -9.05
N GLY A 5 13.61 -3.50 -8.88
CA GLY A 5 13.10 -2.50 -7.96
C GLY A 5 13.06 -2.87 -6.48
N LEU A 6 13.52 -4.05 -6.04
CA LEU A 6 13.29 -4.51 -4.66
C LEU A 6 14.33 -4.01 -3.64
N GLY A 7 15.39 -3.33 -4.07
CA GLY A 7 16.57 -3.09 -3.23
C GLY A 7 17.17 -1.69 -3.24
N ASP A 8 17.01 -0.92 -4.32
CA ASP A 8 17.33 0.51 -4.28
C ASP A 8 16.05 1.26 -3.87
N SER A 9 16.20 2.24 -2.99
CA SER A 9 15.08 3.09 -2.55
C SER A 9 14.70 4.05 -3.68
N ASP A 10 14.27 3.50 -4.81
CA ASP A 10 13.69 4.27 -5.88
C ASP A 10 12.46 5.00 -5.33
N PRO A 11 12.29 6.30 -5.64
CA PRO A 11 11.19 7.12 -5.15
C PRO A 11 9.80 6.56 -5.51
N GLU A 12 9.74 5.53 -6.37
CA GLU A 12 8.53 4.80 -6.71
C GLU A 12 7.94 4.03 -5.52
N TRP A 13 8.76 3.61 -4.54
CA TRP A 13 8.26 2.97 -3.32
C TRP A 13 7.49 3.92 -2.40
N ALA A 14 7.76 5.23 -2.49
CA ALA A 14 7.06 6.26 -1.73
C ALA A 14 5.64 6.51 -2.23
N VAL A 15 5.30 6.07 -3.45
CA VAL A 15 3.99 6.34 -4.09
C VAL A 15 2.81 5.83 -3.26
N TRP A 16 3.02 4.74 -2.52
CA TRP A 16 2.03 4.13 -1.63
C TRP A 16 1.74 4.97 -0.40
N LEU A 17 2.72 5.71 0.11
CA LEU A 17 2.54 6.67 1.19
C LEU A 17 1.95 7.96 0.63
N ASP A 18 2.50 8.46 -0.48
CA ASP A 18 2.11 9.72 -1.11
C ASP A 18 0.62 9.75 -1.48
N ILE A 19 0.06 8.63 -1.95
CA ILE A 19 -1.36 8.57 -2.34
C ILE A 19 -2.33 8.66 -1.15
N ILE A 20 -1.92 8.19 0.04
CA ILE A 20 -2.77 8.13 1.25
C ILE A 20 -2.30 9.05 2.38
N VAL A 21 -1.24 9.85 2.20
CA VAL A 21 -0.69 10.69 3.27
C VAL A 21 -1.73 11.65 3.85
N ASP A 22 -2.57 12.23 2.99
CA ASP A 22 -3.69 13.10 3.37
C ASP A 22 -4.74 12.33 4.21
N ASP A 23 -5.02 11.07 3.85
CA ASP A 23 -5.93 10.21 4.60
C ASP A 23 -5.35 9.81 5.97
N ILE A 24 -4.04 9.58 6.05
CA ILE A 24 -3.32 9.32 7.31
C ILE A 24 -3.39 10.55 8.22
N GLN A 25 -3.08 11.73 7.69
CA GLN A 25 -3.09 12.98 8.46
C GLN A 25 -4.47 13.25 9.09
N LYS A 26 -5.55 13.05 8.32
CA LYS A 26 -6.93 13.24 8.81
C LYS A 26 -7.31 12.28 9.95
N ARG A 27 -6.62 11.14 10.09
CA ARG A 27 -7.03 10.05 10.99
C ARG A 27 -6.13 9.87 12.21
N VAL A 28 -4.82 10.06 12.06
CA VAL A 28 -3.85 9.94 13.15
C VAL A 28 -3.93 11.13 14.12
N VAL A 29 -4.58 12.22 13.72
CA VAL A 29 -4.49 13.50 14.42
C VAL A 29 -5.82 13.97 15.04
N PRO A 30 -6.33 13.29 16.08
CA PRO A 30 -7.08 13.97 17.13
C PRO A 30 -6.31 13.96 18.45
N GLY A 31 -6.25 15.11 19.12
CA GLY A 31 -5.72 15.25 20.48
C GLY A 31 -4.34 15.91 20.60
N PRO A 32 -3.77 15.94 21.82
CA PRO A 32 -2.63 16.79 22.20
C PRO A 32 -1.31 16.47 21.50
N ASN A 33 -1.21 15.32 20.82
CA ASN A 33 0.00 14.90 20.10
C ASN A 33 0.04 15.42 18.66
N ARG A 34 -0.95 16.21 18.23
CA ARG A 34 -1.01 16.80 16.88
C ARG A 34 0.30 17.46 16.50
N ASP A 35 0.83 18.31 17.38
CA ASP A 35 2.02 19.12 17.14
C ASP A 35 3.30 18.29 16.91
N TYR A 36 3.36 17.07 17.46
CA TYR A 36 4.44 16.13 17.21
C TYR A 36 4.42 15.60 15.76
N PHE A 37 3.23 15.39 15.19
CA PHE A 37 3.05 14.91 13.82
C PHE A 37 3.00 16.04 12.77
N VAL A 38 2.95 17.31 13.18
CA VAL A 38 3.17 18.47 12.28
C VAL A 38 4.65 18.88 12.22
N SER A 39 5.54 18.19 12.95
CA SER A 39 6.96 18.50 12.94
C SER A 39 7.61 18.07 11.62
N ASP A 40 7.86 19.05 10.75
CA ASP A 40 8.61 18.92 9.50
C ASP A 40 10.12 18.69 9.72
N ALA A 41 10.59 18.60 10.98
CA ALA A 41 12.01 18.54 11.32
C ALA A 41 12.79 17.42 10.60
N LYS A 42 12.13 16.29 10.28
CA LYS A 42 12.73 15.19 9.51
C LYS A 42 12.55 15.30 8.00
N TRP A 43 11.54 16.04 7.53
CA TRP A 43 11.19 16.13 6.10
C TRP A 43 11.75 17.40 5.44
N GLY A 44 12.38 18.27 6.24
CA GLY A 44 12.90 19.57 5.80
C GLY A 44 11.80 20.63 5.76
N PRO A 45 12.15 21.90 5.47
CA PRO A 45 11.18 22.99 5.45
C PRO A 45 10.00 22.69 4.51
N ASP A 46 8.77 22.85 5.01
CA ASP A 46 7.51 22.59 4.31
C ASP A 46 7.36 21.14 3.79
N GLY A 47 7.95 20.16 4.46
CA GLY A 47 7.99 18.76 4.02
C GLY A 47 6.60 18.16 3.80
N LEU A 48 5.71 18.29 4.79
CA LEU A 48 4.33 17.80 4.67
C LEU A 48 3.56 18.50 3.56
N LYS A 49 3.72 19.84 3.45
CA LYS A 49 3.09 20.64 2.38
C LYS A 49 3.54 20.17 0.99
N LYS A 50 4.83 19.90 0.81
CA LYS A 50 5.39 19.36 -0.45
C LYS A 50 4.83 17.97 -0.77
N MET A 51 4.69 17.10 0.23
CA MET A 51 4.09 15.78 0.02
C MET A 51 2.61 15.85 -0.38
N LEU A 52 1.83 16.74 0.25
CA LEU A 52 0.44 16.96 -0.12
C LEU A 52 0.31 17.53 -1.54
N ALA A 53 1.19 18.47 -1.93
CA ALA A 53 1.21 19.04 -3.27
C ALA A 53 1.53 18.01 -4.37
N ARG A 54 2.41 17.03 -4.09
CA ARG A 54 2.76 15.96 -5.04
C ARG A 54 1.56 15.13 -5.48
N LYS A 55 0.54 14.98 -4.62
CA LYS A 55 -0.70 14.29 -4.96
C LYS A 55 -1.50 14.97 -6.07
N GLU A 56 -1.39 16.30 -6.16
CA GLU A 56 -2.10 17.11 -7.15
C GLU A 56 -1.30 17.24 -8.46
N GLU A 57 0.04 17.22 -8.38
CA GLU A 57 0.93 17.43 -9.52
C GLU A 57 1.26 16.17 -10.31
N GLN A 58 1.12 14.99 -9.69
CA GLN A 58 1.47 13.72 -10.32
C GLN A 58 0.21 12.86 -10.51
N ASP A 59 0.13 12.16 -11.64
CA ASP A 59 -0.88 11.12 -11.86
C ASP A 59 -0.55 9.88 -10.98
N LEU A 60 -0.55 10.09 -9.67
CA LEU A 60 -0.17 9.10 -8.67
C LEU A 60 -1.10 7.90 -8.76
N LEU A 61 -2.39 8.11 -9.01
CA LEU A 61 -3.34 7.01 -9.13
C LEU A 61 -2.96 6.06 -10.27
N THR A 62 -2.64 6.58 -11.46
CA THR A 62 -2.17 5.75 -12.58
C THR A 62 -0.85 5.06 -12.25
N ARG A 63 0.11 5.78 -11.65
CA ARG A 63 1.41 5.18 -11.27
C ARG A 63 1.25 4.06 -10.24
N VAL A 64 0.43 4.28 -9.22
CA VAL A 64 0.18 3.29 -8.16
C VAL A 64 -0.52 2.08 -8.76
N LYS A 65 -1.51 2.28 -9.66
CA LYS A 65 -2.17 1.19 -10.37
C LYS A 65 -1.18 0.37 -11.21
N ALA A 66 -0.30 1.05 -11.96
CA ALA A 66 0.74 0.41 -12.76
C ALA A 66 1.71 -0.42 -11.91
N ASN A 67 2.05 0.03 -10.70
CA ASN A 67 2.92 -0.70 -9.77
C ASN A 67 2.34 -2.04 -9.29
N VAL A 68 1.02 -2.24 -9.39
CA VAL A 68 0.35 -3.49 -9.01
C VAL A 68 0.39 -4.52 -10.14
N LEU A 69 0.57 -4.10 -11.40
CA LEU A 69 0.51 -5.00 -12.55
C LEU A 69 1.53 -6.16 -12.48
N PRO A 70 2.79 -5.97 -12.04
CA PRO A 70 3.73 -7.07 -11.86
C PRO A 70 3.28 -8.09 -10.81
N LEU A 71 2.59 -7.65 -9.75
CA LEU A 71 2.01 -8.54 -8.75
C LEU A 71 0.91 -9.40 -9.37
N ILE A 72 -0.01 -8.78 -10.12
CA ILE A 72 -1.08 -9.52 -10.83
C ILE A 72 -0.48 -10.55 -11.78
N ALA A 73 0.54 -10.17 -12.56
CA ALA A 73 1.21 -11.09 -13.48
C ALA A 73 1.86 -12.26 -12.73
N SER A 74 2.48 -11.99 -11.58
CA SER A 74 3.11 -13.02 -10.74
C SER A 74 2.07 -14.01 -10.18
N LEU A 75 0.94 -13.50 -9.68
CA LEU A 75 -0.15 -14.33 -9.16
C LEU A 75 -0.85 -15.14 -10.25
N LYS A 76 -1.00 -14.58 -11.47
CA LYS A 76 -1.54 -15.31 -12.63
C LYS A 76 -0.69 -16.52 -13.03
N ASN A 77 0.63 -16.39 -12.93
CA ASN A 77 1.57 -17.47 -13.24
C ASN A 77 1.62 -18.56 -12.16
N ARG A 78 0.98 -18.34 -11.00
CA ARG A 78 0.98 -19.25 -9.85
C ARG A 78 -0.42 -19.33 -9.23
N PRO A 79 -1.40 -19.88 -9.98
CA PRO A 79 -2.78 -19.90 -9.53
C PRO A 79 -2.92 -20.72 -8.25
N GLY A 80 -3.53 -20.13 -7.22
CA GLY A 80 -3.77 -20.80 -5.93
C GLY A 80 -2.60 -20.75 -4.94
N GLU A 81 -1.42 -20.29 -5.35
CA GLU A 81 -0.24 -20.17 -4.50
C GLU A 81 -0.11 -18.76 -3.88
N PHE A 82 0.82 -18.65 -2.93
CA PHE A 82 1.38 -17.38 -2.45
C PHE A 82 2.60 -16.97 -3.28
N LEU A 83 3.16 -15.79 -3.02
CA LEU A 83 4.28 -15.27 -3.82
C LEU A 83 5.55 -16.11 -3.69
N GLN A 84 5.69 -16.88 -2.61
CA GLN A 84 6.84 -17.75 -2.36
C GLN A 84 6.51 -19.25 -2.33
N GLY A 85 5.35 -19.66 -2.85
CA GLY A 85 4.94 -21.07 -2.98
C GLY A 85 3.65 -21.39 -2.21
N GLU A 86 3.58 -22.58 -1.62
CA GLU A 86 2.36 -23.07 -0.94
C GLU A 86 2.06 -22.38 0.40
N GLU A 87 3.08 -21.82 1.06
CA GLU A 87 2.95 -21.10 2.32
C GLU A 87 3.30 -19.62 2.14
N PRO A 88 2.64 -18.69 2.84
CA PRO A 88 2.92 -17.27 2.72
C PRO A 88 4.30 -16.97 3.29
N GLY A 89 5.10 -16.25 2.51
CA GLY A 89 6.47 -15.91 2.87
C GLY A 89 6.64 -14.46 3.32
N PHE A 90 7.90 -14.06 3.45
CA PHE A 90 8.28 -12.68 3.74
C PHE A 90 7.78 -11.70 2.67
N VAL A 91 7.80 -12.09 1.40
CA VAL A 91 7.31 -11.22 0.31
C VAL A 91 5.80 -11.00 0.44
N ASP A 92 5.03 -12.03 0.76
CA ASP A 92 3.60 -11.90 1.01
C ASP A 92 3.31 -10.93 2.17
N TYR A 93 4.05 -11.06 3.27
CA TYR A 93 3.96 -10.13 4.41
C TYR A 93 4.22 -8.67 3.99
N VAL A 94 5.29 -8.44 3.24
CA VAL A 94 5.72 -7.10 2.79
C VAL A 94 4.70 -6.48 1.83
N VAL A 95 4.18 -7.23 0.87
CA VAL A 95 3.15 -6.75 -0.08
C VAL A 95 1.82 -6.54 0.63
N PHE A 96 1.42 -7.48 1.49
CA PHE A 96 0.18 -7.38 2.25
C PHE A 96 0.18 -6.20 3.20
N GLY A 97 1.32 -5.87 3.82
CA GLY A 97 1.46 -4.67 4.65
C GLY A 97 1.09 -3.38 3.90
N ARG A 98 1.44 -3.27 2.61
CA ARG A 98 1.08 -2.11 1.78
C ARG A 98 -0.40 -2.07 1.45
N TYR A 99 -0.95 -3.21 1.05
CA TYR A 99 -2.39 -3.36 0.85
C TYR A 99 -3.17 -2.97 2.11
N ALA A 100 -2.78 -3.51 3.27
CA ALA A 100 -3.42 -3.24 4.55
C ALA A 100 -3.28 -1.76 4.97
N MET A 101 -2.12 -1.14 4.73
CA MET A 101 -1.90 0.28 4.96
C MET A 101 -2.86 1.15 4.13
N CYS A 102 -2.97 0.89 2.82
CA CYS A 102 -3.92 1.59 1.95
C CYS A 102 -5.36 1.34 2.40
N ARG A 103 -5.76 0.07 2.56
CA ARG A 103 -7.13 -0.33 2.93
C ARG A 103 -7.56 0.26 4.26
N ASN A 104 -6.67 0.29 5.24
CA ASN A 104 -7.00 0.86 6.52
C ASN A 104 -7.12 2.37 6.50
N ASN A 105 -6.42 3.10 5.64
CA ASN A 105 -6.55 4.55 5.56
C ASN A 105 -7.72 4.97 4.65
N ASN A 106 -7.84 4.35 3.48
CA ASN A 106 -8.86 4.65 2.49
C ASN A 106 -9.35 3.36 1.80
N PRO A 107 -10.40 2.69 2.33
CA PRO A 107 -10.89 1.43 1.81
C PRO A 107 -11.32 1.50 0.35
N LYS A 108 -12.02 2.58 -0.04
CA LYS A 108 -12.50 2.76 -1.43
C LYS A 108 -11.33 2.84 -2.41
N LEU A 109 -10.35 3.68 -2.10
CA LEU A 109 -9.15 3.83 -2.92
C LEU A 109 -8.33 2.54 -2.96
N ALA A 110 -8.22 1.83 -1.84
CA ALA A 110 -7.54 0.54 -1.82
C ALA A 110 -8.24 -0.50 -2.70
N LYS A 111 -9.58 -0.53 -2.69
CA LYS A 111 -10.34 -1.42 -3.58
C LYS A 111 -10.01 -1.12 -5.06
N GLU A 112 -10.07 0.15 -5.42
CA GLU A 112 -9.82 0.63 -6.78
C GLU A 112 -8.40 0.31 -7.27
N ILE A 113 -7.42 0.44 -6.38
CA ILE A 113 -6.00 0.21 -6.71
C ILE A 113 -5.67 -1.28 -6.69
N TRP A 114 -6.20 -2.07 -5.76
CA TRP A 114 -5.72 -3.43 -5.55
C TRP A 114 -6.66 -4.50 -6.10
N GLU A 115 -7.94 -4.46 -5.74
CA GLU A 115 -8.87 -5.56 -6.06
C GLU A 115 -9.61 -5.35 -7.39
N ASP A 116 -9.85 -4.12 -7.81
CA ASP A 116 -10.55 -3.82 -9.06
C ASP A 116 -9.67 -4.00 -10.30
N GLN A 117 -8.35 -4.14 -10.13
CA GLN A 117 -7.41 -4.35 -11.23
C GLN A 117 -7.29 -5.82 -11.68
N GLY A 118 -7.70 -6.76 -10.83
CA GLY A 118 -7.61 -8.19 -11.13
C GLY A 118 -8.10 -9.05 -9.97
N LYS A 119 -8.85 -10.11 -10.29
CA LYS A 119 -9.40 -11.03 -9.28
C LYS A 119 -8.31 -11.74 -8.49
N GLU A 120 -7.11 -11.90 -9.07
CA GLU A 120 -6.00 -12.64 -8.49
C GLU A 120 -5.54 -12.03 -7.16
N ILE A 121 -5.61 -10.70 -7.03
CA ILE A 121 -5.27 -10.02 -5.78
C ILE A 121 -6.33 -10.29 -4.71
N ALA A 122 -7.62 -10.20 -5.06
CA ALA A 122 -8.70 -10.49 -4.13
C ALA A 122 -8.63 -11.95 -3.64
N GLU A 123 -8.35 -12.90 -4.53
CA GLU A 123 -8.15 -14.30 -4.20
C GLU A 123 -6.91 -14.51 -3.30
N TRP A 124 -5.79 -13.85 -3.60
CA TRP A 124 -4.57 -13.91 -2.77
C TRP A 124 -4.78 -13.31 -1.38
N VAL A 125 -5.45 -12.15 -1.27
CA VAL A 125 -5.83 -11.54 0.00
C VAL A 125 -6.71 -12.49 0.81
N GLU A 126 -7.74 -13.09 0.20
CA GLU A 126 -8.63 -14.00 0.91
C GLU A 126 -7.88 -15.26 1.38
N ARG A 127 -6.94 -15.81 0.60
CA ARG A 127 -6.05 -16.90 1.07
C ARG A 127 -5.23 -16.49 2.29
N LEU A 128 -4.66 -15.29 2.31
CA LEU A 128 -3.94 -14.76 3.48
C LEU A 128 -4.85 -14.62 4.71
N LEU A 129 -6.08 -14.15 4.52
CA LEU A 129 -7.06 -14.00 5.60
C LEU A 129 -7.58 -15.35 6.11
N GLN A 130 -7.65 -16.38 5.27
CA GLN A 130 -7.97 -17.74 5.69
C GLN A 130 -6.81 -18.36 6.48
N ARG A 131 -5.57 -18.12 6.04
CA ARG A 131 -4.37 -18.60 6.74
C ARG A 131 -4.18 -17.90 8.10
N TYR A 132 -4.49 -16.61 8.17
CA TYR A 132 -4.38 -15.78 9.37
C TYR A 132 -5.70 -15.04 9.69
N PRO A 133 -6.72 -15.74 10.22
CA PRO A 133 -8.05 -15.16 10.44
C PRO A 133 -8.07 -13.94 11.37
N SER A 134 -7.13 -13.90 12.34
CA SER A 134 -7.00 -12.79 13.29
C SER A 134 -6.66 -11.46 12.62
N ILE A 135 -6.14 -11.45 11.40
CA ILE A 135 -5.82 -10.21 10.68
C ILE A 135 -7.10 -9.49 10.23
N ARG A 136 -8.18 -10.23 9.95
CA ARG A 136 -9.43 -9.67 9.41
C ARG A 136 -10.01 -8.56 10.30
N GLN A 137 -9.89 -8.70 11.62
CA GLN A 137 -10.38 -7.69 12.58
C GLN A 137 -9.65 -6.34 12.48
N TYR A 138 -8.43 -6.33 11.93
CA TYR A 138 -7.62 -5.12 11.76
C TYR A 138 -7.76 -4.49 10.39
N LEU A 139 -8.52 -5.11 9.47
CA LEU A 139 -8.83 -4.55 8.16
C LEU A 139 -10.19 -3.85 8.17
N ARG A 140 -10.23 -2.62 7.68
CA ARG A 140 -11.51 -1.93 7.46
C ARG A 140 -12.29 -2.58 6.32
N ASN A 141 -13.62 -2.53 6.42
CA ASN A 141 -14.51 -2.92 5.34
C ASN A 141 -14.47 -1.90 4.19
N TYR A 142 -14.78 -2.37 2.99
CA TYR A 142 -14.97 -1.53 1.80
C TYR A 142 -16.20 -0.63 1.91
#